data_AF-A0A150G040-F1
#
_entry.id   AF-A0A150G040-F1
#
_cell.length_a   1.000
_cell.length_b   1.000
_cell.length_c   1.000
_cell.angle_alpha   90.00
_cell.angle_beta   90.00
_cell.angle_gamma   90.00
#
_symmetry.space_group_name_H-M   'P 1'
#
loop_
_entity.id
_entity.type
_entity.pdbx_description
1 polymer ?
#
loop_
_entity_poly.entity_id
_entity_poly.type
_entity_poly.pdbx_seq_one_letter_code
_entity_poly.pdbx_strand_id
1 'polypeptide(L)'
;MLRKQFATSLSRLPDRRGCARLRCRPVANASSLEAPERTRTSFHHGITYTSYEVNTAGVKFNTSGVRVLIDPWFVGELSFGGADWLYAGRKRVIGRDTRVDLAAVLAETDVLMVTQGLDDHCHVPTLEAVPNKAIPVVTNSAAAERMRPLGFSNITVLAPGQSTTVTGKAGGKLRITATAGALVGPPWTPRQLGLLMREEVPQGERPASLYFESHCDFDASSVSAAMRQQQLGAVDVVVSPVVTTLLGVGPASYELVQGDRNLVQLCRQLRPKVLLPLMNHEMEASGPLTSVVWQRGDPAVVSELLRREGLDTRVEFPAPPGEALALAL
;
A
#
# COMPACT_ATOMS: atom_id res chain seq x y z
N MET A 1 13.54 -7.30 62.80
CA MET A 1 13.75 -6.06 63.58
C MET A 1 12.80 -5.00 63.06
N LEU A 2 11.89 -4.52 63.94
CA LEU A 2 11.00 -3.33 63.95
C LEU A 2 10.40 -2.85 62.60
N ARG A 3 9.09 -2.79 62.30
CA ARG A 3 7.81 -2.50 63.02
C ARG A 3 7.73 -1.17 63.79
N LYS A 4 6.81 -0.29 63.33
CA LYS A 4 5.89 0.68 64.04
C LYS A 4 5.36 1.66 62.97
N GLN A 5 4.09 1.91 62.65
CA GLN A 5 2.78 1.98 63.34
C GLN A 5 2.62 3.07 64.42
N PHE A 6 1.41 3.67 64.39
CA PHE A 6 0.72 4.64 65.27
C PHE A 6 0.88 6.13 64.90
N ALA A 7 -0.11 7.03 64.79
CA ALA A 7 -1.59 7.12 64.97
C ALA A 7 -1.91 8.31 65.90
N THR A 8 -2.94 9.10 65.53
CA THR A 8 -3.82 9.97 66.36
C THR A 8 -3.17 11.21 67.04
N SER A 9 -3.84 12.34 67.34
CA SER A 9 -5.24 12.58 67.69
C SER A 9 -5.66 14.06 67.48
N LEU A 10 -6.98 14.30 67.61
CA LEU A 10 -7.72 15.56 67.49
C LEU A 10 -7.45 16.61 68.58
N SER A 11 -7.69 17.89 68.25
CA SER A 11 -8.18 18.89 69.23
C SER A 11 -9.03 20.02 68.60
N ARG A 12 -10.33 19.95 68.90
CA ARG A 12 -11.40 20.95 69.17
C ARG A 12 -11.34 22.42 68.67
N LEU A 13 -12.52 22.84 68.19
CA LEU A 13 -13.05 24.18 67.85
C LEU A 13 -12.97 25.24 68.98
N PRO A 14 -13.20 26.53 68.64
CA PRO A 14 -14.52 27.10 68.89
C PRO A 14 -15.10 28.00 67.76
N ASP A 15 -16.43 28.08 67.85
CA ASP A 15 -17.44 28.79 67.06
C ASP A 15 -17.43 30.32 67.24
N ARG A 16 -17.78 31.09 66.20
CA ARG A 16 -18.52 32.38 66.29
C ARG A 16 -18.87 32.99 64.91
N ARG A 17 -20.16 32.83 64.55
CA ARG A 17 -21.12 33.81 63.97
C ARG A 17 -20.61 34.98 63.11
N GLY A 18 -21.14 35.06 61.88
CA GLY A 18 -21.21 36.28 61.09
C GLY A 18 -22.09 36.09 59.84
N CYS A 19 -23.30 36.63 59.88
CA CYS A 19 -24.32 36.56 58.82
C CYS A 19 -24.06 37.61 57.73
N ALA A 20 -24.05 37.20 56.45
CA ALA A 20 -24.47 38.06 55.33
C ALA A 20 -24.71 37.19 54.08
N ARG A 21 -25.98 37.09 53.65
CA ARG A 21 -26.34 36.55 52.33
C ARG A 21 -26.04 37.61 51.27
N LEU A 22 -25.08 37.32 50.39
CA LEU A 22 -24.91 38.05 49.12
C LEU A 22 -24.98 37.03 47.98
N ARG A 23 -25.95 37.27 47.08
CA ARG A 23 -26.18 36.48 45.86
C ARG A 23 -25.01 36.70 44.90
N CYS A 24 -24.25 35.64 44.61
CA CYS A 24 -23.26 35.67 43.52
C CYS A 24 -23.93 35.39 42.18
N ARG A 25 -23.78 36.32 41.24
CA ARG A 25 -24.01 36.12 39.80
C ARG A 25 -22.91 35.20 39.24
N PRO A 26 -23.20 34.28 38.30
CA PRO A 26 -22.16 33.50 37.65
C PRO A 26 -21.33 34.40 36.72
N VAL A 27 -20.01 34.30 36.88
CA VAL A 27 -19.00 34.99 36.05
C VAL A 27 -18.83 34.23 34.74
N ALA A 28 -18.70 35.00 33.66
CA ALA A 28 -18.64 34.55 32.28
C ALA A 28 -17.47 33.60 31.97
N ASN A 29 -17.75 32.71 31.01
CA ASN A 29 -16.87 31.70 30.45
C ASN A 29 -15.51 32.24 30.00
N ALA A 30 -14.45 31.55 30.43
CA ALA A 30 -13.14 31.65 29.80
C ALA A 30 -13.16 30.89 28.46
N SER A 31 -12.76 31.59 27.42
CA SER A 31 -12.66 31.13 26.04
C SER A 31 -11.67 29.96 25.87
N SER A 32 -12.17 28.82 25.41
CA SER A 32 -11.37 27.84 24.70
C SER A 32 -11.21 28.33 23.26
N LEU A 33 -9.99 28.69 22.87
CA LEU A 33 -9.63 28.90 21.47
C LEU A 33 -9.87 27.59 20.72
N GLU A 34 -10.92 27.56 19.90
CA GLU A 34 -11.21 26.45 19.00
C GLU A 34 -10.08 26.31 17.98
N ALA A 35 -9.48 25.12 17.95
CA ALA A 35 -8.63 24.71 16.85
C ALA A 35 -9.46 24.74 15.56
N PRO A 36 -8.88 25.16 14.42
CA PRO A 36 -9.64 25.27 13.19
C PRO A 36 -10.20 23.90 12.83
N GLU A 37 -11.53 23.86 12.67
CA GLU A 37 -12.29 22.72 12.22
C GLU A 37 -11.66 22.20 10.92
N ARG A 38 -10.90 21.10 11.02
CA ARG A 38 -10.52 20.32 9.85
C ARG A 38 -11.83 19.92 9.20
N THR A 39 -12.15 20.58 8.10
CA THR A 39 -13.28 20.26 7.23
C THR A 39 -13.24 18.76 6.99
N ARG A 40 -14.23 18.06 7.56
CA ARG A 40 -14.52 16.66 7.28
C ARG A 40 -14.94 16.57 5.81
N THR A 41 -13.98 16.51 4.89
CA THR A 41 -14.22 15.91 3.59
C THR A 41 -14.72 14.51 3.88
N SER A 42 -15.94 14.20 3.45
CA SER A 42 -16.51 12.90 3.70
C SER A 42 -15.60 11.83 3.09
N PHE A 43 -15.08 10.91 3.89
CA PHE A 43 -14.19 9.80 3.48
C PHE A 43 -14.80 8.86 2.41
N HIS A 44 -16.03 9.13 1.96
CA HIS A 44 -16.73 8.42 0.89
C HIS A 44 -16.01 8.52 -0.46
N HIS A 45 -15.35 9.63 -0.77
CA HIS A 45 -14.55 9.76 -2.00
C HIS A 45 -13.06 9.61 -1.67
N GLY A 46 -12.49 8.46 -2.02
CA GLY A 46 -11.09 8.17 -1.71
C GLY A 46 -10.68 6.74 -1.92
N ILE A 47 -9.44 6.45 -1.51
CA ILE A 47 -8.87 5.12 -1.49
C ILE A 47 -8.40 4.82 -0.08
N THR A 48 -8.71 3.63 0.42
CA THR A 48 -8.09 3.11 1.65
C THR A 48 -6.99 2.14 1.24
N TYR A 49 -5.76 2.41 1.67
CA TYR A 49 -4.59 1.60 1.37
C TYR A 49 -4.04 0.96 2.64
N THR A 50 -3.73 -0.33 2.59
CA THR A 50 -3.05 -1.06 3.67
C THR A 50 -1.80 -1.69 3.09
N SER A 51 -0.62 -1.31 3.61
CA SER A 51 0.60 -2.05 3.30
C SER A 51 0.63 -3.30 4.16
N TYR A 52 0.97 -4.43 3.55
CA TYR A 52 1.37 -5.65 4.27
C TYR A 52 2.86 -5.92 4.09
N GLU A 53 3.66 -4.87 3.84
CA GLU A 53 5.09 -4.89 3.49
C GLU A 53 5.41 -5.45 2.10
N VAL A 54 6.60 -5.07 1.65
CA VAL A 54 7.22 -5.46 0.39
C VAL A 54 6.34 -5.02 -0.79
N ASN A 55 5.83 -5.97 -1.58
CA ASN A 55 4.93 -5.69 -2.71
C ASN A 55 3.45 -5.87 -2.32
N THR A 56 3.17 -6.39 -1.12
CA THR A 56 1.81 -6.79 -0.74
C THR A 56 0.99 -5.60 -0.26
N ALA A 57 -0.15 -5.37 -0.90
CA ALA A 57 -1.04 -4.25 -0.55
C ALA A 57 -2.52 -4.64 -0.62
N GLY A 58 -3.30 -4.18 0.36
CA GLY A 58 -4.75 -4.12 0.30
C GLY A 58 -5.20 -2.75 -0.17
N VAL A 59 -6.13 -2.69 -1.12
CA VAL A 59 -6.71 -1.44 -1.62
C VAL A 59 -8.22 -1.55 -1.61
N LYS A 60 -8.90 -0.63 -0.90
CA LYS A 60 -10.34 -0.44 -1.02
C LYS A 60 -10.61 0.85 -1.79
N PHE A 61 -11.35 0.73 -2.87
CA PHE A 61 -11.90 1.86 -3.59
C PHE A 61 -13.21 2.27 -2.90
N ASN A 62 -13.25 3.44 -2.27
CA ASN A 62 -14.27 3.74 -1.26
C ASN A 62 -15.67 3.96 -1.85
N THR A 63 -15.77 4.43 -3.10
CA THR A 63 -17.03 4.75 -3.77
C THR A 63 -17.74 3.48 -4.24
N SER A 64 -17.01 2.62 -4.94
CA SER A 64 -17.46 1.33 -5.46
C SER A 64 -17.48 0.24 -4.38
N GLY A 65 -16.71 0.41 -3.30
CA GLY A 65 -16.53 -0.57 -2.25
C GLY A 65 -15.66 -1.77 -2.64
N VAL A 66 -15.11 -1.81 -3.86
CA VAL A 66 -14.30 -2.93 -4.34
C VAL A 66 -12.98 -3.00 -3.58
N ARG A 67 -12.63 -4.21 -3.12
CA ARG A 67 -11.42 -4.52 -2.38
C ARG A 67 -10.48 -5.42 -3.17
N VAL A 68 -9.26 -4.93 -3.36
CA VAL A 68 -8.19 -5.59 -4.09
C VAL A 68 -7.09 -6.02 -3.12
N LEU A 69 -6.59 -7.24 -3.26
CA LEU A 69 -5.36 -7.68 -2.61
C LEU A 69 -4.30 -7.92 -3.69
N ILE A 70 -3.21 -7.17 -3.63
CA ILE A 70 -2.11 -7.15 -4.60
C ILE A 70 -0.95 -7.96 -4.03
N ASP A 71 -0.37 -8.85 -4.85
CA ASP A 71 0.87 -9.59 -4.61
C ASP A 71 0.96 -10.20 -3.19
N PRO A 72 0.07 -11.14 -2.83
CA PRO A 72 -0.05 -11.65 -1.47
C PRO A 72 1.18 -12.46 -1.04
N TRP A 73 1.86 -11.98 0.00
CA TRP A 73 2.90 -12.72 0.73
C TRP A 73 2.61 -12.67 2.25
N PHE A 74 2.07 -13.74 2.81
CA PHE A 74 1.69 -13.81 4.24
C PHE A 74 2.24 -15.04 4.96
N VAL A 75 2.69 -16.04 4.22
CA VAL A 75 3.15 -17.32 4.75
C VAL A 75 4.61 -17.51 4.36
N GLY A 76 5.45 -17.90 5.32
CA GLY A 76 6.83 -18.30 5.06
C GLY A 76 7.76 -17.17 4.64
N GLU A 77 9.02 -17.54 4.41
CA GLU A 77 10.05 -16.66 3.86
C GLU A 77 10.01 -16.70 2.33
N LEU A 78 10.47 -15.61 1.72
CA LEU A 78 10.69 -15.51 0.29
C LEU A 78 11.98 -16.22 -0.08
N SER A 79 11.92 -17.13 -1.04
CA SER A 79 13.09 -17.65 -1.74
C SER A 79 12.83 -17.60 -3.24
N PHE A 80 13.90 -17.47 -4.04
CA PHE A 80 13.78 -17.50 -5.49
C PHE A 80 14.06 -18.90 -6.01
N GLY A 81 13.12 -19.49 -6.76
CA GLY A 81 13.24 -20.84 -7.32
C GLY A 81 13.46 -21.94 -6.27
N GLY A 82 13.04 -21.72 -5.02
CA GLY A 82 13.26 -22.64 -3.90
C GLY A 82 14.70 -22.69 -3.38
N ALA A 83 15.57 -21.76 -3.79
CA ALA A 83 16.96 -21.68 -3.34
C ALA A 83 17.11 -20.76 -2.11
N ASP A 84 16.45 -21.12 -1.01
CA ASP A 84 16.53 -20.43 0.28
C ASP A 84 17.97 -20.30 0.82
N TRP A 85 18.81 -21.31 0.56
CA TRP A 85 20.24 -21.30 0.89
C TRP A 85 21.03 -20.19 0.18
N LEU A 86 20.55 -19.71 -0.98
CA LEU A 86 21.20 -18.66 -1.77
C LEU A 86 20.68 -17.27 -1.38
N TYR A 87 19.37 -17.15 -1.24
CA TYR A 87 18.68 -15.93 -0.81
C TYR A 87 17.39 -16.30 -0.08
N ALA A 88 17.24 -15.77 1.14
CA ALA A 88 16.00 -15.81 1.89
C ALA A 88 15.62 -14.39 2.32
N GLY A 89 14.43 -13.95 1.93
CA GLY A 89 13.84 -12.67 2.32
C GLY A 89 12.74 -12.89 3.37
N ARG A 90 12.64 -11.98 4.34
CA ARG A 90 11.61 -12.03 5.38
C ARG A 90 11.03 -10.66 5.65
N LYS A 91 9.71 -10.62 5.80
CA LYS A 91 8.98 -9.43 6.27
C LYS A 91 9.42 -9.04 7.69
N ARG A 92 9.53 -7.74 7.94
CA ARG A 92 10.01 -7.21 9.23
C ARG A 92 8.91 -7.29 10.28
N VAL A 93 7.64 -7.14 9.88
CA VAL A 93 6.49 -6.97 10.78
C VAL A 93 5.45 -8.08 10.61
N ILE A 94 4.88 -8.25 9.41
CA ILE A 94 3.85 -9.23 9.07
C ILE A 94 4.42 -10.66 9.14
N GLY A 95 3.65 -11.58 9.72
CA GLY A 95 4.10 -12.97 9.96
C GLY A 95 4.98 -13.14 11.21
N ARG A 96 5.16 -12.08 12.02
CA ARG A 96 5.78 -12.12 13.36
C ARG A 96 4.72 -11.83 14.44
N ASP A 97 4.99 -10.86 15.31
CA ASP A 97 4.14 -10.47 16.44
C ASP A 97 2.86 -9.71 16.02
N THR A 98 2.71 -9.46 14.71
CA THR A 98 1.58 -8.73 14.13
C THR A 98 0.44 -9.67 13.81
N ARG A 99 -0.75 -9.44 14.40
CA ARG A 99 -1.96 -10.24 14.19
C ARG A 99 -2.69 -9.89 12.89
N VAL A 100 -2.00 -9.97 11.75
CA VAL A 100 -2.69 -9.95 10.45
C VAL A 100 -3.06 -11.38 10.08
N ASP A 101 -4.37 -11.65 10.09
CA ASP A 101 -4.92 -12.95 9.72
C ASP A 101 -5.21 -12.98 8.21
N LEU A 102 -4.50 -13.82 7.48
CA LEU A 102 -4.71 -14.04 6.04
C LEU A 102 -6.16 -14.42 5.73
N ALA A 103 -6.82 -15.23 6.57
CA ALA A 103 -8.20 -15.63 6.35
C ALA A 103 -9.14 -14.42 6.41
N ALA A 104 -8.93 -13.51 7.37
CA ALA A 104 -9.69 -12.27 7.47
C ALA A 104 -9.46 -11.35 6.25
N VAL A 105 -8.21 -11.18 5.83
CA VAL A 105 -7.87 -10.38 4.63
C VAL A 105 -8.55 -10.95 3.38
N LEU A 106 -8.49 -12.27 3.19
CA LEU A 106 -9.11 -12.95 2.05
C LEU A 106 -10.65 -12.91 2.10
N ALA A 107 -11.24 -12.97 3.30
CA ALA A 107 -12.70 -12.88 3.47
C ALA A 107 -13.24 -11.53 2.97
N GLU A 108 -12.48 -10.45 3.14
CA GLU A 108 -12.85 -9.12 2.65
C GLU A 108 -12.47 -8.89 1.18
N THR A 109 -11.49 -9.61 0.65
CA THR A 109 -10.97 -9.42 -0.71
C THR A 109 -12.01 -9.81 -1.77
N ASP A 110 -12.23 -8.93 -2.75
CA ASP A 110 -13.08 -9.19 -3.91
C ASP A 110 -12.30 -9.76 -5.10
N VAL A 111 -11.06 -9.31 -5.28
CA VAL A 111 -10.16 -9.73 -6.36
C VAL A 111 -8.72 -9.81 -5.87
N LEU A 112 -8.02 -10.88 -6.25
CA LEU A 112 -6.57 -10.98 -6.16
C LEU A 112 -5.94 -10.38 -7.41
N MET A 113 -4.92 -9.56 -7.25
CA MET A 113 -4.07 -9.10 -8.33
C MET A 113 -2.66 -9.60 -8.12
N VAL A 114 -2.11 -10.30 -9.12
CA VAL A 114 -0.71 -10.72 -9.12
C VAL A 114 -0.02 -10.02 -10.29
N THR A 115 0.83 -9.05 -9.99
CA THR A 115 1.42 -8.14 -10.98
C THR A 115 2.50 -8.83 -11.80
N GLN A 116 3.23 -9.76 -11.19
CA GLN A 116 4.39 -10.40 -11.83
C GLN A 116 4.48 -11.90 -11.64
N GLY A 117 5.15 -12.51 -12.62
CA GLY A 117 5.63 -13.88 -12.66
C GLY A 117 6.89 -14.12 -11.81
N LEU A 118 7.14 -13.39 -10.72
CA LEU A 118 8.28 -13.62 -9.81
C LEU A 118 7.84 -14.06 -8.42
N ASP A 119 8.75 -14.67 -7.64
CA ASP A 119 8.43 -15.27 -6.34
C ASP A 119 8.08 -14.23 -5.26
N ASP A 120 8.62 -13.02 -5.36
CA ASP A 120 8.35 -11.87 -4.49
C ASP A 120 7.02 -11.15 -4.78
N HIS A 121 6.28 -11.62 -5.79
CA HIS A 121 4.95 -11.14 -6.16
C HIS A 121 3.90 -12.26 -6.11
N CYS A 122 4.22 -13.41 -6.70
CA CYS A 122 3.36 -14.58 -6.82
C CYS A 122 3.83 -15.65 -5.84
N HIS A 123 3.80 -15.33 -4.54
CA HIS A 123 4.38 -16.15 -3.51
C HIS A 123 3.61 -17.49 -3.35
N VAL A 124 4.16 -18.57 -3.91
CA VAL A 124 3.49 -19.88 -3.98
C VAL A 124 3.02 -20.39 -2.61
N PRO A 125 3.83 -20.36 -1.53
CA PRO A 125 3.36 -20.80 -0.21
C PRO A 125 2.13 -20.04 0.30
N THR A 126 2.04 -18.74 0.01
CA THR A 126 0.87 -17.93 0.39
C THR A 126 -0.33 -18.30 -0.48
N LEU A 127 -0.11 -18.44 -1.79
CA LEU A 127 -1.16 -18.78 -2.75
C LEU A 127 -1.72 -20.19 -2.51
N GLU A 128 -0.91 -21.15 -2.07
CA GLU A 128 -1.33 -22.47 -1.61
C GLU A 128 -2.27 -22.38 -0.41
N ALA A 129 -1.99 -21.50 0.55
CA ALA A 129 -2.80 -21.29 1.73
C ALA A 129 -4.16 -20.60 1.48
N VAL A 130 -4.42 -20.06 0.28
CA VAL A 130 -5.72 -19.44 -0.06
C VAL A 130 -6.82 -20.52 -0.12
N PRO A 131 -7.86 -20.51 0.75
CA PRO A 131 -8.84 -21.60 0.78
C PRO A 131 -9.78 -21.59 -0.43
N ASN A 132 -10.23 -20.40 -0.86
CA ASN A 132 -11.13 -20.26 -2.00
C ASN A 132 -10.35 -20.05 -3.30
N LYS A 133 -10.07 -21.12 -4.04
CA LYS A 133 -9.40 -21.05 -5.35
C LYS A 133 -10.28 -20.52 -6.50
N ALA A 134 -11.57 -20.26 -6.25
CA ALA A 134 -12.48 -19.64 -7.22
C ALA A 134 -12.57 -18.10 -7.06
N ILE A 135 -11.85 -17.51 -6.11
CA ILE A 135 -11.74 -16.05 -5.98
C ILE A 135 -11.28 -15.45 -7.33
N PRO A 136 -11.89 -14.33 -7.80
CA PRO A 136 -11.42 -13.67 -9.00
C PRO A 136 -9.93 -13.30 -8.91
N VAL A 137 -9.18 -13.64 -9.94
CA VAL A 137 -7.76 -13.30 -10.07
C VAL A 137 -7.56 -12.50 -11.36
N VAL A 138 -6.81 -11.41 -11.28
CA VAL A 138 -6.29 -10.68 -12.44
C VAL A 138 -4.76 -10.72 -12.41
N THR A 139 -4.14 -11.19 -13.48
CA THR A 139 -2.69 -11.48 -13.51
C THR A 139 -2.14 -11.49 -14.93
N ASN A 140 -0.82 -11.61 -15.09
CA ASN A 140 -0.20 -11.98 -16.37
C ASN A 140 -0.13 -13.50 -16.59
N SER A 141 0.35 -13.92 -17.76
CA SER A 141 0.47 -15.32 -18.14
C SER A 141 1.43 -16.10 -17.23
N ALA A 142 2.59 -15.51 -16.89
CA ALA A 142 3.61 -16.17 -16.08
C ALA A 142 3.11 -16.51 -14.66
N ALA A 143 2.42 -15.60 -13.99
CA ALA A 143 1.81 -15.90 -12.70
C ALA A 143 0.61 -16.84 -12.84
N ALA A 144 -0.20 -16.74 -13.89
CA ALA A 144 -1.29 -17.69 -14.14
C ALA A 144 -0.79 -19.15 -14.31
N GLU A 145 0.35 -19.36 -14.97
CA GLU A 145 0.98 -20.67 -15.11
C GLU A 145 1.36 -21.29 -13.77
N ARG A 146 1.75 -20.48 -12.78
CA ARG A 146 2.03 -20.95 -11.42
C ARG A 146 0.79 -21.13 -10.57
N MET A 147 -0.25 -20.31 -10.77
CA MET A 147 -1.48 -20.38 -9.98
C MET A 147 -2.38 -21.56 -10.37
N ARG A 148 -2.45 -21.92 -11.67
CA ARG A 148 -3.32 -23.02 -12.14
C ARG A 148 -3.04 -24.37 -11.47
N PRO A 149 -1.78 -24.83 -11.32
CA PRO A 149 -1.46 -26.05 -10.59
C PRO A 149 -1.91 -26.04 -9.13
N LEU A 150 -2.04 -24.87 -8.50
CA LEU A 150 -2.55 -24.73 -7.14
C LEU A 150 -4.09 -24.82 -7.06
N GLY A 151 -4.78 -24.98 -8.20
CA GLY A 151 -6.23 -25.13 -8.28
C GLY A 151 -7.01 -23.84 -8.53
N PHE A 152 -6.34 -22.69 -8.75
CA PHE A 152 -7.03 -21.44 -9.10
C PHE A 152 -7.77 -21.58 -10.44
N SER A 153 -9.08 -21.34 -10.42
CA SER A 153 -9.97 -21.61 -11.57
C SER A 153 -10.55 -20.35 -12.20
N ASN A 154 -10.59 -19.22 -11.48
CA ASN A 154 -11.14 -17.96 -11.96
C ASN A 154 -10.04 -16.93 -12.25
N ILE A 155 -9.26 -17.18 -13.29
CA ILE A 155 -8.09 -16.36 -13.66
C ILE A 155 -8.36 -15.57 -14.94
N THR A 156 -8.34 -14.25 -14.83
CA THR A 156 -8.26 -13.33 -15.97
C THR A 156 -6.81 -12.98 -16.25
N VAL A 157 -6.30 -13.42 -17.39
CA VAL A 157 -4.94 -13.09 -17.86
C VAL A 157 -4.98 -11.82 -18.70
N LEU A 158 -4.17 -10.82 -18.34
CA LEU A 158 -3.98 -9.59 -19.09
C LEU A 158 -2.55 -9.48 -19.63
N ALA A 159 -2.45 -9.09 -20.89
CA ALA A 159 -1.24 -8.52 -21.49
C ALA A 159 -1.31 -6.99 -21.45
N PRO A 160 -0.18 -6.27 -21.56
CA PRO A 160 -0.16 -4.81 -21.67
C PRO A 160 -1.13 -4.28 -22.73
N GLY A 161 -1.91 -3.25 -22.38
CA GLY A 161 -2.96 -2.67 -23.21
C GLY A 161 -4.32 -3.36 -23.11
N GLN A 162 -4.41 -4.55 -22.52
CA GLN A 162 -5.68 -5.21 -22.24
C GLN A 162 -6.34 -4.67 -20.97
N SER A 163 -7.64 -4.88 -20.86
CA SER A 163 -8.40 -4.47 -19.68
C SER A 163 -9.48 -5.47 -19.35
N THR A 164 -9.89 -5.47 -18.09
CA THR A 164 -11.07 -6.19 -17.60
C THR A 164 -11.81 -5.29 -16.60
N THR A 165 -13.06 -5.64 -16.31
CA THR A 165 -13.82 -5.03 -15.21
C THR A 165 -14.20 -6.14 -14.24
N VAL A 166 -13.88 -5.92 -12.96
CA VAL A 166 -14.28 -6.82 -11.87
C VAL A 166 -15.45 -6.23 -11.12
N THR A 167 -16.33 -7.10 -10.63
CA THR A 167 -17.48 -6.71 -9.79
C THR A 167 -17.23 -7.22 -8.38
N GLY A 168 -17.19 -6.32 -7.40
CA GLY A 168 -17.03 -6.67 -6.00
C GLY A 168 -18.28 -7.34 -5.43
N LYS A 169 -18.16 -7.95 -4.25
CA LYS A 169 -19.26 -8.66 -3.57
C LYS A 169 -20.49 -7.78 -3.33
N ALA A 170 -20.29 -6.47 -3.17
CA ALA A 170 -21.34 -5.48 -2.98
C ALA A 170 -21.92 -4.92 -4.31
N GLY A 171 -21.48 -5.42 -5.46
CA GLY A 171 -21.96 -5.02 -6.79
C GLY A 171 -21.24 -3.82 -7.43
N GLY A 172 -20.37 -3.14 -6.70
CA GLY A 172 -19.52 -2.09 -7.27
C GLY A 172 -18.50 -2.64 -8.27
N LYS A 173 -18.04 -1.78 -9.17
CA LYS A 173 -17.21 -2.19 -10.31
C LYS A 173 -15.89 -1.44 -10.34
N LEU A 174 -14.84 -2.16 -10.71
CA LEU A 174 -13.49 -1.63 -10.88
C LEU A 174 -12.96 -2.04 -12.24
N ARG A 175 -12.63 -1.04 -13.06
CA ARG A 175 -11.95 -1.25 -14.33
C ARG A 175 -10.44 -1.32 -14.11
N ILE A 176 -9.81 -2.32 -14.70
CA ILE A 176 -8.38 -2.60 -14.58
C ILE A 176 -7.78 -2.63 -15.98
N THR A 177 -6.74 -1.85 -16.21
CA THR A 177 -5.98 -1.81 -17.46
C THR A 177 -4.53 -2.16 -17.16
N ALA A 178 -4.01 -3.18 -17.83
CA ALA A 178 -2.63 -3.59 -17.70
C ALA A 178 -1.71 -2.69 -18.54
N THR A 179 -0.58 -2.29 -17.99
CA THR A 179 0.51 -1.61 -18.69
C THR A 179 1.76 -2.48 -18.68
N ALA A 180 2.69 -2.24 -19.60
CA ALA A 180 3.99 -2.89 -19.56
C ALA A 180 4.84 -2.29 -18.43
N GLY A 181 4.97 -3.04 -17.34
CA GLY A 181 5.83 -2.77 -16.18
C GLY A 181 7.21 -3.37 -16.37
N ALA A 182 7.81 -3.96 -15.33
CA ALA A 182 9.22 -4.35 -15.31
C ALA A 182 9.66 -5.30 -16.43
N LEU A 183 10.84 -5.08 -17.01
CA LEU A 183 11.52 -6.06 -17.87
C LEU A 183 12.52 -6.85 -17.02
N VAL A 184 12.04 -7.95 -16.45
CA VAL A 184 12.87 -8.81 -15.60
C VAL A 184 13.36 -10.00 -16.41
N GLY A 185 14.68 -10.06 -16.59
CA GLY A 185 15.35 -11.07 -17.40
C GLY A 185 15.85 -10.54 -18.74
N PRO A 186 16.15 -11.43 -19.70
CA PRO A 186 16.68 -11.02 -20.99
C PRO A 186 15.76 -10.07 -21.79
N PRO A 187 16.28 -9.24 -22.71
CA PRO A 187 15.50 -8.21 -23.41
C PRO A 187 14.29 -8.70 -24.22
N TRP A 188 14.25 -10.00 -24.55
CA TRP A 188 13.15 -10.64 -25.28
C TRP A 188 12.05 -11.21 -24.37
N THR A 189 12.21 -11.15 -23.06
CA THR A 189 11.17 -11.59 -22.12
C THR A 189 9.97 -10.64 -22.17
N PRO A 190 8.74 -11.17 -22.09
CA PRO A 190 7.57 -10.31 -21.91
C PRO A 190 7.73 -9.47 -20.64
N ARG A 191 7.43 -8.18 -20.75
CA ARG A 191 7.41 -7.29 -19.59
C ARG A 191 6.30 -7.72 -18.62
N GLN A 192 6.56 -7.57 -17.34
CA GLN A 192 5.59 -7.76 -16.25
C GLN A 192 4.54 -6.65 -16.27
N LEU A 193 3.59 -6.64 -15.32
CA LEU A 193 2.50 -5.66 -15.34
C LEU A 193 2.75 -4.47 -14.41
N GLY A 194 2.46 -3.29 -14.92
CA GLY A 194 1.90 -2.20 -14.11
C GLY A 194 0.37 -2.20 -14.26
N LEU A 195 -0.36 -1.63 -13.31
CA LEU A 195 -1.83 -1.71 -13.29
C LEU A 195 -2.46 -0.32 -13.07
N LEU A 196 -3.28 0.11 -14.03
CA LEU A 196 -4.17 1.26 -13.88
C LEU A 196 -5.57 0.79 -13.51
N MET A 197 -6.02 1.16 -12.31
CA MET A 197 -7.33 0.82 -11.76
C MET A 197 -8.18 2.07 -11.62
N ARG A 198 -9.46 1.99 -11.98
CA ARG A 198 -10.41 3.09 -11.86
C ARG A 198 -11.79 2.59 -11.53
N GLU A 199 -12.44 3.24 -10.57
CA GLU A 199 -13.82 2.92 -10.22
C GLU A 199 -14.77 3.19 -11.40
N GLU A 200 -15.78 2.33 -11.55
CA GLU A 200 -16.96 2.65 -12.34
C GLU A 200 -18.06 3.06 -11.37
N VAL A 201 -18.41 4.35 -11.39
CA VAL A 201 -19.37 4.96 -10.44
C VAL A 201 -20.58 5.53 -11.19
N PRO A 202 -21.74 5.69 -10.53
CA PRO A 202 -22.91 6.33 -11.11
C PRO A 202 -22.65 7.77 -11.57
N GLN A 203 -23.51 8.26 -12.46
CA GLN A 203 -23.44 9.64 -12.93
C GLN A 203 -23.59 10.63 -11.76
N GLY A 204 -22.67 11.58 -11.66
CA GLY A 204 -22.64 12.59 -10.59
C GLY A 204 -21.67 12.26 -9.45
N GLU A 205 -21.20 11.03 -9.35
CA GLU A 205 -20.10 10.65 -8.47
C GLU A 205 -18.76 10.75 -9.19
N ARG A 206 -17.69 10.97 -8.42
CA ARG A 206 -16.33 11.07 -8.96
C ARG A 206 -15.62 9.71 -8.73
N PRO A 207 -15.15 9.03 -9.78
CA PRO A 207 -14.41 7.78 -9.62
C PRO A 207 -13.00 8.07 -9.12
N ALA A 208 -12.51 7.29 -8.16
CA ALA A 208 -11.09 7.27 -7.82
C ALA A 208 -10.28 6.43 -8.83
N SER A 209 -9.02 6.79 -8.99
CA SER A 209 -8.06 6.05 -9.82
C SER A 209 -6.75 5.79 -9.09
N LEU A 210 -6.17 4.61 -9.30
CA LEU A 210 -4.88 4.20 -8.74
C LEU A 210 -4.03 3.56 -9.82
N TYR A 211 -2.75 3.94 -9.87
CA TYR A 211 -1.74 3.24 -10.66
C TYR A 211 -0.75 2.53 -9.73
N PHE A 212 -0.57 1.23 -9.90
CA PHE A 212 0.35 0.40 -9.12
C PHE A 212 1.48 -0.09 -10.02
N GLU A 213 2.72 0.24 -9.67
CA GLU A 213 3.92 -0.13 -10.42
C GLU A 213 5.00 -0.62 -9.46
N SER A 214 5.25 -1.93 -9.48
CA SER A 214 5.98 -2.60 -8.41
C SER A 214 7.49 -2.43 -8.46
N HIS A 215 8.10 -2.14 -9.62
CA HIS A 215 9.56 -1.98 -9.77
C HIS A 215 9.97 -0.60 -10.28
N CYS A 216 9.02 0.26 -10.64
CA CYS A 216 9.27 1.57 -11.27
C CYS A 216 10.07 1.48 -12.58
N ASP A 217 10.03 0.31 -13.24
CA ASP A 217 10.56 0.08 -14.57
C ASP A 217 9.37 -0.11 -15.52
N PHE A 218 9.00 0.92 -16.29
CA PHE A 218 7.75 0.94 -17.03
C PHE A 218 7.95 1.45 -18.46
N ASP A 219 7.10 1.00 -19.38
CA ASP A 219 7.02 1.56 -20.73
C ASP A 219 6.07 2.77 -20.75
N ALA A 220 6.63 3.96 -20.95
CA ALA A 220 5.88 5.21 -20.97
C ALA A 220 4.79 5.24 -22.06
N SER A 221 5.00 4.57 -23.20
CA SER A 221 3.99 4.52 -24.27
C SER A 221 2.76 3.71 -23.84
N SER A 222 2.98 2.58 -23.18
CA SER A 222 1.95 1.70 -22.62
C SER A 222 1.15 2.41 -21.52
N VAL A 223 1.82 3.11 -20.62
CA VAL A 223 1.16 3.93 -19.58
C VAL A 223 0.30 5.03 -20.21
N SER A 224 0.82 5.72 -21.22
CA SER A 224 0.06 6.76 -21.95
C SER A 224 -1.16 6.18 -22.67
N ALA A 225 -1.02 4.99 -23.25
CA ALA A 225 -2.12 4.29 -23.91
C ALA A 225 -3.22 3.90 -22.92
N ALA A 226 -2.86 3.38 -21.73
CA ALA A 226 -3.82 3.06 -20.68
C ALA A 226 -4.55 4.30 -20.17
N MET A 227 -3.85 5.41 -19.93
CA MET A 227 -4.45 6.69 -19.57
C MET A 227 -5.47 7.16 -20.61
N ARG A 228 -5.12 7.11 -21.91
CA ARG A 228 -6.06 7.44 -23.01
C ARG A 228 -7.25 6.48 -23.05
N GLN A 229 -7.02 5.18 -22.89
CA GLN A 229 -8.07 4.16 -22.90
C GLN A 229 -9.07 4.33 -21.73
N GLN A 230 -8.60 4.85 -20.59
CA GLN A 230 -9.45 5.19 -19.46
C GLN A 230 -9.91 6.65 -19.45
N GLN A 231 -9.55 7.45 -20.47
CA GLN A 231 -9.88 8.88 -20.60
C GLN A 231 -9.45 9.70 -19.37
N LEU A 232 -8.29 9.37 -18.81
CA LEU A 232 -7.70 10.05 -17.66
C LEU A 232 -6.69 11.11 -18.13
N GLY A 233 -6.83 12.33 -17.63
CA GLY A 233 -5.79 13.35 -17.71
C GLY A 233 -4.74 13.20 -16.61
N ALA A 234 -5.12 12.66 -15.46
CA ALA A 234 -4.27 12.44 -14.29
C ALA A 234 -4.80 11.24 -13.50
N VAL A 235 -3.93 10.59 -12.73
CA VAL A 235 -4.29 9.54 -11.77
C VAL A 235 -4.42 10.18 -10.38
N ASP A 236 -5.31 9.68 -9.52
CA ASP A 236 -5.42 10.23 -8.17
C ASP A 236 -4.27 9.73 -7.27
N VAL A 237 -4.00 8.42 -7.28
CA VAL A 237 -2.95 7.79 -6.45
C VAL A 237 -1.98 6.99 -7.31
N VAL A 238 -0.68 7.19 -7.12
CA VAL A 238 0.37 6.31 -7.64
C VAL A 238 1.01 5.57 -6.48
N VAL A 239 1.10 4.24 -6.59
CA VAL A 239 1.86 3.40 -5.67
C VAL A 239 3.07 2.86 -6.43
N SER A 240 4.28 3.26 -6.03
CA SER A 240 5.50 2.84 -6.71
C SER A 240 6.74 2.95 -5.82
N PRO A 241 7.79 2.14 -6.04
CA PRO A 241 9.04 2.27 -5.31
C PRO A 241 9.67 3.64 -5.47
N VAL A 242 10.37 4.05 -4.42
CA VAL A 242 11.13 5.31 -4.40
C VAL A 242 12.63 5.09 -4.16
N VAL A 243 13.02 3.84 -3.93
CA VAL A 243 14.39 3.38 -3.75
C VAL A 243 14.70 2.40 -4.88
N THR A 244 15.93 2.46 -5.37
CA THR A 244 16.45 1.52 -6.37
C THR A 244 17.13 0.36 -5.67
N THR A 245 16.81 -0.86 -6.11
CA THR A 245 17.47 -2.09 -5.66
C THR A 245 18.36 -2.61 -6.78
N LEU A 246 19.62 -2.86 -6.47
CA LEU A 246 20.66 -3.22 -7.41
C LEU A 246 21.21 -4.62 -7.08
N LEU A 247 21.51 -5.39 -8.11
CA LEU A 247 22.17 -6.69 -8.02
C LEU A 247 23.52 -6.64 -8.75
N GLY A 248 24.61 -6.87 -8.03
CA GLY A 248 25.97 -6.85 -8.55
C GLY A 248 26.89 -5.92 -7.78
N VAL A 249 28.11 -5.74 -8.29
CA VAL A 249 29.13 -4.91 -7.65
C VAL A 249 29.53 -3.77 -8.56
N GLY A 250 29.44 -2.54 -8.05
CA GLY A 250 29.90 -1.33 -8.75
C GLY A 250 29.06 -0.99 -10.00
N PRO A 251 29.66 -0.39 -11.04
CA PRO A 251 28.92 0.19 -12.17
C PRO A 251 28.28 -0.84 -13.12
N ALA A 252 28.58 -2.14 -12.96
CA ALA A 252 28.00 -3.23 -13.73
C ALA A 252 26.76 -3.85 -13.05
N SER A 253 26.19 -3.19 -12.04
CA SER A 253 25.02 -3.68 -11.31
C SER A 253 23.75 -3.61 -12.18
N TYR A 254 22.93 -4.64 -12.08
CA TYR A 254 21.61 -4.70 -12.70
C TYR A 254 20.56 -4.07 -11.78
N GLU A 255 19.72 -3.20 -12.33
CA GLU A 255 18.65 -2.54 -11.58
C GLU A 255 17.43 -3.45 -11.52
N LEU A 256 17.19 -4.07 -10.37
CA LEU A 256 15.99 -4.88 -10.10
C LEU A 256 14.75 -3.99 -9.87
N VAL A 257 14.96 -2.86 -9.21
CA VAL A 257 13.93 -1.84 -8.93
C VAL A 257 14.55 -0.49 -9.24
N GLN A 258 13.83 0.40 -9.92
CA GLN A 258 14.33 1.67 -10.48
C GLN A 258 13.69 2.90 -9.81
N GLY A 259 13.33 2.81 -8.54
CA GLY A 259 12.56 3.83 -7.81
C GLY A 259 13.22 5.20 -7.76
N ASP A 260 14.53 5.29 -7.57
CA ASP A 260 15.22 6.60 -7.56
C ASP A 260 15.43 7.20 -8.96
N ARG A 261 15.29 6.38 -10.00
CA ARG A 261 15.67 6.70 -11.38
C ARG A 261 14.50 7.18 -12.21
N ASN A 262 13.39 6.46 -12.14
CA ASN A 262 12.26 6.62 -13.05
C ASN A 262 11.04 7.28 -12.40
N LEU A 263 11.03 7.42 -11.06
CA LEU A 263 9.87 7.92 -10.32
C LEU A 263 9.41 9.31 -10.79
N VAL A 264 10.34 10.23 -11.04
CA VAL A 264 10.01 11.58 -11.52
C VAL A 264 9.35 11.51 -12.89
N GLN A 265 9.85 10.66 -13.80
CA GLN A 265 9.23 10.46 -15.11
C GLN A 265 7.83 9.86 -14.97
N LEU A 266 7.66 8.87 -14.10
CA LEU A 266 6.36 8.26 -13.82
C LEU A 266 5.35 9.31 -13.32
N CYS A 267 5.77 10.12 -12.34
CA CYS A 267 4.92 11.16 -11.77
C CYS A 267 4.64 12.29 -12.76
N ARG A 268 5.58 12.69 -13.61
CA ARG A 268 5.33 13.64 -14.71
C ARG A 268 4.24 13.16 -15.65
N GLN A 269 4.25 11.89 -15.97
CA GLN A 269 3.33 11.30 -16.92
C GLN A 269 1.93 11.09 -16.32
N LEU A 270 1.86 10.56 -15.10
CA LEU A 270 0.59 10.25 -14.44
C LEU A 270 -0.03 11.45 -13.71
N ARG A 271 0.79 12.45 -13.38
CA ARG A 271 0.44 13.66 -12.63
C ARG A 271 -0.38 13.35 -11.37
N PRO A 272 0.12 12.47 -10.49
CA PRO A 272 -0.67 12.01 -9.35
C PRO A 272 -0.95 13.13 -8.35
N LYS A 273 -2.15 13.11 -7.76
CA LYS A 273 -2.43 13.92 -6.56
C LYS A 273 -1.62 13.40 -5.36
N VAL A 274 -1.55 12.08 -5.22
CA VAL A 274 -0.82 11.41 -4.15
C VAL A 274 0.16 10.39 -4.73
N LEU A 275 1.43 10.49 -4.34
CA LEU A 275 2.38 9.38 -4.42
C LEU A 275 2.39 8.67 -3.07
N LEU A 276 2.17 7.37 -3.09
CA LEU A 276 2.32 6.49 -1.94
C LEU A 276 3.54 5.57 -2.18
N PRO A 277 4.66 5.80 -1.49
CA PRO A 277 5.86 4.99 -1.66
C PRO A 277 5.62 3.51 -1.39
N LEU A 278 5.99 2.66 -2.34
CA LEU A 278 6.06 1.22 -2.13
C LEU A 278 7.41 0.89 -1.45
N MET A 279 7.36 0.50 -0.18
CA MET A 279 8.54 0.23 0.64
C MET A 279 9.09 -1.19 0.41
N ASN A 280 9.24 -1.59 -0.85
CA ASN A 280 9.64 -2.95 -1.22
C ASN A 280 11.07 -3.33 -0.85
N HIS A 281 11.88 -2.32 -0.55
CA HIS A 281 13.26 -2.45 -0.06
C HIS A 281 13.33 -2.76 1.45
N GLU A 282 12.24 -2.55 2.21
CA GLU A 282 12.20 -2.82 3.64
C GLU A 282 11.89 -4.30 3.92
N MET A 283 12.88 -5.15 3.75
CA MET A 283 12.83 -6.55 4.16
C MET A 283 14.14 -6.95 4.85
N GLU A 284 14.06 -7.95 5.73
CA GLU A 284 15.27 -8.65 6.17
C GLU A 284 15.68 -9.65 5.07
N ALA A 285 16.97 -9.78 4.82
CA ALA A 285 17.48 -10.73 3.86
C ALA A 285 18.70 -11.46 4.42
N SER A 286 18.86 -12.73 4.04
CA SER A 286 20.00 -13.57 4.39
C SER A 286 20.44 -14.44 3.21
N GLY A 287 21.62 -15.05 3.33
CA GLY A 287 22.23 -15.89 2.31
C GLY A 287 23.32 -15.18 1.50
N PRO A 288 24.15 -15.92 0.76
CA PRO A 288 25.31 -15.37 0.03
C PRO A 288 24.97 -14.23 -0.93
N LEU A 289 23.81 -14.29 -1.60
CA LEU A 289 23.43 -13.30 -2.61
C LEU A 289 23.24 -11.88 -2.01
N THR A 290 22.92 -11.78 -0.73
CA THR A 290 22.73 -10.48 -0.05
C THR A 290 23.98 -9.59 -0.08
N SER A 291 25.17 -10.20 -0.15
CA SER A 291 26.45 -9.48 -0.25
C SER A 291 26.61 -8.63 -1.52
N VAL A 292 25.81 -8.91 -2.54
CA VAL A 292 25.82 -8.19 -3.83
C VAL A 292 24.48 -7.53 -4.13
N VAL A 293 23.55 -7.49 -3.17
CA VAL A 293 22.30 -6.75 -3.26
C VAL A 293 22.42 -5.49 -2.42
N TRP A 294 22.17 -4.34 -3.04
CA TRP A 294 22.31 -3.05 -2.35
C TRP A 294 21.27 -2.04 -2.85
N GLN A 295 21.05 -1.01 -2.05
CA GLN A 295 19.99 -0.02 -2.26
C GLN A 295 20.60 1.35 -2.58
N ARG A 296 19.92 2.11 -3.43
CA ARG A 296 20.28 3.49 -3.81
C ARG A 296 19.04 4.38 -3.75
N GLY A 297 19.21 5.56 -3.15
CA GLY A 297 18.12 6.50 -2.90
C GLY A 297 17.73 6.57 -1.43
N ASP A 298 16.92 7.57 -1.09
CA ASP A 298 16.42 7.80 0.27
C ASP A 298 14.93 8.22 0.19
N PRO A 299 14.00 7.42 0.76
CA PRO A 299 12.58 7.76 0.78
C PRO A 299 12.29 9.14 1.40
N ALA A 300 13.09 9.59 2.38
CA ALA A 300 12.84 10.81 3.13
C ALA A 300 12.95 12.08 2.27
N VAL A 301 13.69 12.02 1.15
CA VAL A 301 13.90 13.19 0.28
C VAL A 301 12.92 13.25 -0.89
N VAL A 302 12.05 12.25 -1.08
CA VAL A 302 11.17 12.14 -2.25
C VAL A 302 10.23 13.33 -2.38
N SER A 303 9.67 13.81 -1.27
CA SER A 303 8.80 14.99 -1.27
C SER A 303 9.50 16.23 -1.81
N GLU A 304 10.76 16.45 -1.38
CA GLU A 304 11.57 17.57 -1.84
C GLU A 304 12.02 17.40 -3.29
N LEU A 305 12.33 16.17 -3.71
CA LEU A 305 12.64 15.84 -5.10
C LEU A 305 11.47 16.22 -6.02
N LEU A 306 10.25 15.74 -5.75
CA LEU A 306 9.09 16.05 -6.59
C LEU A 306 8.81 17.57 -6.65
N ARG A 307 8.94 18.26 -5.51
CA ARG A 307 8.79 19.72 -5.44
C ARG A 307 9.81 20.45 -6.30
N ARG A 308 11.09 20.05 -6.27
CA ARG A 308 12.15 20.63 -7.10
C ARG A 308 11.91 20.40 -8.59
N GLU A 309 11.36 19.25 -8.95
CA GLU A 309 11.00 18.89 -10.32
C GLU A 309 9.70 19.55 -10.79
N GLY A 310 9.07 20.39 -9.96
CA GLY A 310 7.88 21.18 -10.27
C GLY A 310 6.58 20.38 -10.25
N LEU A 311 6.54 19.23 -9.56
CA LEU A 311 5.37 18.36 -9.48
C LEU A 311 4.52 18.72 -8.26
N ASP A 312 3.24 19.01 -8.48
CA ASP A 312 2.22 19.22 -7.44
C ASP A 312 1.65 17.88 -6.96
N THR A 313 2.53 17.03 -6.44
CA THR A 313 2.20 15.69 -5.94
C THR A 313 2.49 15.64 -4.45
N ARG A 314 1.48 15.29 -3.64
CA ARG A 314 1.66 15.03 -2.21
C ARG A 314 2.23 13.63 -2.00
N VAL A 315 3.27 13.51 -1.19
CA VAL A 315 3.79 12.19 -0.76
C VAL A 315 3.13 11.81 0.56
N GLU A 316 2.49 10.64 0.60
CA GLU A 316 1.90 10.05 1.81
C GLU A 316 2.53 8.68 2.04
N PHE A 317 3.17 8.48 3.19
CA PHE A 317 3.78 7.20 3.53
C PHE A 317 2.72 6.20 4.01
N PRO A 318 2.88 4.90 3.73
CA PRO A 318 2.00 3.88 4.31
C PRO A 318 1.92 3.99 5.83
N ALA A 319 0.74 3.68 6.38
CA ALA A 319 0.60 3.40 7.80
C ALA A 319 1.45 2.16 8.18
N PRO A 320 1.71 1.92 9.48
CA PRO A 320 2.38 0.71 9.92
C PRO A 320 1.79 -0.56 9.28
N PRO A 321 2.60 -1.59 8.97
CA PRO A 321 2.10 -2.77 8.27
C PRO A 321 0.87 -3.41 8.91
N GLY A 322 -0.16 -3.66 8.10
CA GLY A 322 -1.46 -4.17 8.53
C GLY A 322 -2.47 -3.09 8.92
N GLU A 323 -2.05 -1.83 9.07
CA GLU A 323 -2.94 -0.70 9.35
C GLU A 323 -3.41 -0.01 8.08
N ALA A 324 -4.63 0.52 8.11
CA ALA A 324 -5.25 1.20 6.98
C ALA A 324 -4.95 2.71 6.98
N LEU A 325 -4.50 3.22 5.83
CA LEU A 325 -4.35 4.63 5.53
C LEU A 325 -5.49 5.08 4.61
N ALA A 326 -6.32 6.02 5.06
CA ALA A 326 -7.37 6.62 4.24
C ALA A 326 -6.82 7.84 3.48
N LEU A 327 -6.87 7.78 2.15
CA LEU A 327 -6.49 8.87 1.24
C LEU A 327 -7.75 9.59 0.75
N ALA A 328 -7.94 10.83 1.18
CA ALA A 328 -8.95 11.73 0.64
C ALA A 328 -8.45 12.36 -0.67
N LEU A 329 -9.29 12.34 -1.72
CA LEU A 329 -8.93 12.67 -3.12
C LEU A 329 -9.74 13.82 -3.72
#